data_AF-A0A388Q3I0-F1
#
_entry.id   AF-A0A388Q3I0-F1
#
_cell.length_a   1.000
_cell.length_b   1.000
_cell.length_c   1.000
_cell.angle_alpha   90.00
_cell.angle_beta   90.00
_cell.angle_gamma   90.00
#
_symmetry.space_group_name_H-M   'P 1'
#
loop_
_entity.id
_entity.type
_entity.pdbx_description
1 polymer ?
#
loop_
_entity_poly.entity_id
_entity_poly.type
_entity_poly.pdbx_seq_one_letter_code
_entity_poly.pdbx_strand_id
1 'polypeptide(L)'
;MKHEYSDNQVSPWGGMQEMKELIDKTGISKKLSELGLPAGKSNNSIDSISIIESFWVSIWIGCFRFSHTAIVRLDEVLRQIFGWKRVASGTTYSRFFKKFTPALNHTIFIELYSWFLSSCNLTIIHWMLTAV
;
A
#
# COMPACT_ATOMS: atom_id res chain seq x y z
N MET A 1 22.99 -5.66 -34.16
CA MET A 1 22.60 -5.44 -32.76
C MET A 1 23.19 -6.59 -31.95
N LYS A 2 24.09 -6.33 -30.99
CA LYS A 2 24.68 -7.36 -30.13
C LYS A 2 23.78 -7.48 -28.90
N HIS A 3 23.30 -8.69 -28.62
CA HIS A 3 22.44 -8.96 -27.46
C HIS A 3 23.25 -9.69 -26.39
N GLU A 4 23.03 -9.32 -25.14
CA GLU A 4 23.59 -10.00 -23.97
C GLU A 4 22.41 -10.39 -23.06
N TYR A 5 22.49 -11.58 -22.48
CA TYR A 5 21.46 -12.12 -21.59
C TYR A 5 21.92 -11.98 -20.13
N SER A 6 20.97 -11.77 -19.22
CA SER A 6 21.22 -11.69 -17.79
C SER A 6 20.17 -12.50 -17.06
N ASP A 7 20.58 -13.22 -16.02
CA ASP A 7 19.69 -13.96 -15.12
C ASP A 7 19.06 -13.06 -14.04
N ASN A 8 19.40 -11.76 -14.04
CA ASN A 8 18.83 -10.81 -13.10
C ASN A 8 17.33 -10.66 -13.35
N GLN A 9 16.55 -10.71 -12.28
CA GLN A 9 15.14 -10.38 -12.34
C GLN A 9 14.99 -8.88 -12.62
N VAL A 10 14.19 -8.55 -13.63
CA VAL A 10 13.92 -7.17 -14.03
C VAL A 10 12.43 -6.89 -13.96
N SER A 11 12.08 -5.68 -13.51
CA SER A 11 10.71 -5.19 -13.47
C SER A 11 10.62 -3.87 -14.21
N PRO A 12 9.57 -3.67 -15.03
CA PRO A 12 9.31 -2.36 -15.63
C PRO A 12 8.85 -1.31 -14.60
N TRP A 13 8.62 -1.70 -13.34
CA TRP A 13 8.16 -0.83 -12.25
C TRP A 13 9.26 -0.55 -11.21
N GLY A 14 10.53 -0.51 -11.61
CA GLY A 14 11.65 -0.23 -10.69
C GLY A 14 11.50 1.06 -9.86
N GLY A 15 10.82 2.08 -10.40
CA GLY A 15 10.49 3.31 -9.66
C GLY A 15 9.58 3.11 -8.43
N MET A 16 9.00 1.91 -8.24
CA MET A 16 8.27 1.56 -7.02
C MET A 16 9.18 1.47 -5.79
N GLN A 17 10.50 1.40 -5.95
CA GLN A 17 11.43 1.53 -4.83
C GLN A 17 11.26 2.88 -4.11
N GLU A 18 11.08 3.97 -4.85
CA GLU A 18 10.83 5.29 -4.27
C GLU A 18 9.48 5.35 -3.52
N MET A 19 8.47 4.68 -4.07
CA MET A 19 7.16 4.56 -3.40
C MET A 19 7.25 3.75 -2.11
N LYS A 20 8.10 2.72 -2.07
CA LYS A 20 8.40 1.97 -0.84
C LYS A 20 9.10 2.86 0.18
N GLU A 21 10.10 3.64 -0.24
CA GLU A 21 10.77 4.59 0.65
C GLU A 21 9.81 5.62 1.23
N LEU A 22 8.86 6.12 0.45
CA LEU A 22 7.82 7.02 0.92
C LEU A 22 6.95 6.36 2.01
N ILE A 23 6.50 5.13 1.78
CA ILE A 23 5.73 4.37 2.78
C ILE A 23 6.53 4.20 4.09
N ASP A 24 7.82 3.86 3.97
CA ASP A 24 8.68 3.62 5.12
C ASP A 24 8.96 4.90 5.91
N LYS A 25 9.32 5.98 5.21
CA LYS A 25 9.65 7.28 5.83
C LYS A 25 8.44 7.93 6.48
N THR A 26 7.25 7.76 5.90
CA THR A 26 6.00 8.29 6.50
C THR A 26 5.56 7.49 7.73
N GLY A 27 5.97 6.23 7.87
CA GLY A 27 5.52 5.35 8.94
C GLY A 27 4.04 4.96 8.82
N ILE A 28 3.41 5.16 7.67
CA ILE A 28 1.96 4.94 7.48
C ILE A 28 1.57 3.48 7.71
N SER A 29 2.40 2.53 7.31
CA SER A 29 2.17 1.09 7.53
C SER A 29 2.15 0.74 9.02
N LYS A 30 3.03 1.38 9.81
CA LYS A 30 3.01 1.25 11.26
C LYS A 30 1.72 1.83 11.83
N LYS A 31 1.34 3.04 11.43
CA LYS A 31 0.09 3.65 11.91
C LYS A 31 -1.12 2.77 11.58
N LEU A 32 -1.22 2.27 10.34
CA LEU A 32 -2.30 1.37 9.92
C LEU A 32 -2.38 0.11 10.78
N SER A 33 -1.25 -0.44 11.22
CA SER A 33 -1.23 -1.64 12.08
C SER A 33 -1.88 -1.41 13.45
N GLU A 34 -1.92 -0.16 13.92
CA GLU A 34 -2.51 0.25 15.20
C GLU A 34 -4.03 0.49 15.09
N LEU A 35 -4.59 0.65 13.88
CA LEU A 35 -5.99 1.03 13.64
C LEU A 35 -6.98 -0.14 13.66
N GLY A 36 -6.58 -1.33 14.13
CA GLY A 36 -7.49 -2.47 14.26
C GLY A 36 -8.04 -3.01 12.93
N LEU A 37 -7.17 -3.13 11.91
CA LEU A 37 -7.57 -3.60 10.58
C LEU A 37 -8.19 -5.02 10.58
N PRO A 38 -9.16 -5.31 9.70
CA PRO A 38 -9.75 -6.65 9.60
C PRO A 38 -8.73 -7.75 9.28
N ALA A 39 -8.38 -8.58 10.26
CA ALA A 39 -7.40 -9.65 10.08
C ALA A 39 -7.97 -10.92 9.43
N GLY A 40 -7.08 -11.78 8.94
CA GLY A 40 -7.40 -13.17 8.63
C GLY A 40 -7.43 -14.03 9.89
N LYS A 41 -8.30 -15.05 9.91
CA LYS A 41 -8.43 -16.00 11.03
C LYS A 41 -7.60 -17.28 10.85
N SER A 42 -6.96 -17.44 9.70
CA SER A 42 -6.24 -18.65 9.32
C SER A 42 -4.74 -18.42 9.42
N ASN A 43 -3.98 -19.44 9.83
CA ASN A 43 -2.51 -19.42 9.79
C ASN A 43 -1.95 -19.14 8.37
N ASN A 44 -2.76 -19.38 7.33
CA ASN A 44 -2.39 -19.13 5.95
C ASN A 44 -2.82 -17.74 5.44
N SER A 45 -3.34 -16.85 6.29
CA SER A 45 -3.75 -15.52 5.86
C SER A 45 -2.57 -14.66 5.42
N ILE A 46 -2.83 -13.76 4.49
CA ILE A 46 -1.90 -12.68 4.15
C ILE A 46 -2.12 -11.57 5.19
N ASP A 47 -1.02 -10.98 5.63
CA ASP A 47 -1.03 -9.84 6.54
C ASP A 47 -1.83 -8.66 5.95
N SER A 48 -2.59 -7.97 6.79
CA SER A 48 -3.50 -6.90 6.37
C SER A 48 -2.76 -5.71 5.76
N ILE A 49 -1.58 -5.37 6.29
CA ILE A 49 -0.75 -4.30 5.75
C ILE A 49 -0.24 -4.68 4.37
N SER A 50 0.25 -5.92 4.22
CA SER A 50 0.67 -6.45 2.92
C SER A 50 -0.46 -6.42 1.88
N ILE A 51 -1.71 -6.70 2.28
CA ILE A 51 -2.87 -6.58 1.38
C ILE A 51 -3.10 -5.12 0.98
N ILE A 52 -3.01 -4.17 1.91
CA ILE A 52 -3.22 -2.74 1.61
C ILE A 52 -2.10 -2.20 0.71
N GLU A 53 -0.84 -2.46 1.04
CA GLU A 53 0.31 -1.98 0.26
C GLU A 53 0.30 -2.56 -1.16
N SER A 54 0.08 -3.87 -1.31
CA SER A 54 0.02 -4.48 -2.64
C SER A 54 -1.18 -3.99 -3.47
N PHE A 55 -2.26 -3.57 -2.80
CA PHE A 55 -3.36 -2.88 -3.46
C PHE A 55 -2.98 -1.47 -3.91
N TRP A 56 -2.28 -0.69 -3.09
CA TRP A 56 -1.76 0.63 -3.48
C TRP A 56 -0.82 0.55 -4.67
N VAL A 57 0.13 -0.40 -4.63
CA VAL A 57 1.04 -0.64 -5.76
C VAL A 57 0.25 -0.99 -7.02
N SER A 58 -0.78 -1.84 -6.91
CA SER A 58 -1.67 -2.14 -8.04
C SER A 58 -2.28 -0.87 -8.65
N ILE A 59 -2.73 0.07 -7.80
CA ILE A 59 -3.28 1.36 -8.27
C ILE A 59 -2.19 2.22 -8.94
N TRP A 60 -1.02 2.36 -8.33
CA TRP A 60 0.07 3.19 -8.86
C TRP A 60 0.60 2.72 -10.21
N ILE A 61 0.60 1.40 -10.46
CA ILE A 61 0.98 0.85 -11.77
C ILE A 61 -0.17 0.89 -12.79
N GLY A 62 -1.34 1.44 -12.45
CA GLY A 62 -2.47 1.62 -13.36
C GLY A 62 -3.43 0.42 -13.47
N CYS A 63 -3.56 -0.41 -12.43
CA CYS A 63 -4.56 -1.48 -12.44
C CYS A 63 -5.98 -0.91 -12.29
N PHE A 64 -6.77 -0.94 -13.38
CA PHE A 64 -8.17 -0.51 -13.36
C PHE A 64 -9.16 -1.60 -12.92
N ARG A 65 -8.79 -2.89 -13.02
CA ARG A 65 -9.66 -4.03 -12.68
C ARG A 65 -8.95 -4.96 -11.70
N PHE A 66 -9.70 -5.67 -10.86
CA PHE A 66 -9.11 -6.66 -9.95
C PHE A 66 -8.32 -7.77 -10.66
N SER A 67 -8.66 -8.12 -11.90
CA SER A 67 -7.88 -9.06 -12.70
C SER A 67 -6.48 -8.53 -13.04
N HIS A 68 -6.30 -7.22 -13.19
CA HIS A 68 -5.01 -6.61 -13.51
C HIS A 68 -4.02 -6.72 -12.34
N THR A 69 -4.52 -6.86 -11.10
CA THR A 69 -3.66 -7.05 -9.92
C THR A 69 -2.80 -8.33 -9.98
N ALA A 70 -3.11 -9.24 -10.91
CA ALA A 70 -2.24 -10.36 -11.24
C ALA A 70 -0.84 -9.92 -11.69
N ILE A 71 -0.69 -8.73 -12.28
CA ILE A 71 0.61 -8.16 -12.67
C ILE A 71 1.53 -8.02 -11.45
N VAL A 72 1.07 -7.35 -10.39
CA VAL A 72 1.85 -7.20 -9.14
C VAL A 72 2.17 -8.55 -8.51
N ARG A 73 1.25 -9.51 -8.62
CA ARG A 73 1.42 -10.84 -8.05
C ARG A 73 2.47 -11.69 -8.77
N LEU A 74 2.65 -11.49 -10.07
CA LEU A 74 3.61 -12.23 -10.89
C LEU A 74 4.98 -11.54 -10.92
N ASP A 75 5.06 -10.28 -10.50
CA ASP A 75 6.32 -9.54 -10.44
C ASP A 75 7.07 -9.84 -9.13
N GLU A 76 8.12 -10.63 -9.26
CA GLU A 76 8.96 -11.07 -8.14
C GLU A 76 9.85 -9.94 -7.58
N VAL A 77 10.23 -8.96 -8.41
CA VAL A 77 11.03 -7.80 -7.97
C VAL A 77 10.19 -6.89 -7.09
N LEU A 78 8.93 -6.61 -7.47
CA LEU A 78 8.00 -5.86 -6.63
C LEU A 78 7.74 -6.58 -5.31
N ARG A 79 7.59 -7.92 -5.35
CA ARG A 79 7.45 -8.72 -4.13
C ARG A 79 8.66 -8.54 -3.19
N GLN A 80 9.87 -8.48 -3.73
CA GLN A 80 11.10 -8.27 -2.97
C GLN A 80 11.23 -6.84 -2.44
N ILE A 81 10.97 -5.81 -3.28
CA ILE A 81 11.03 -4.39 -2.89
C ILE A 81 10.15 -4.13 -1.65
N PHE A 82 8.93 -4.68 -1.64
CA PHE A 82 7.99 -4.46 -0.54
C PHE A 82 8.07 -5.52 0.57
N GLY A 83 8.94 -6.53 0.43
CA GLY A 83 9.13 -7.57 1.45
C GLY A 83 7.92 -8.50 1.65
N TRP A 84 7.04 -8.62 0.66
CA TRP A 84 5.82 -9.43 0.80
C TRP A 84 6.14 -10.93 0.73
N LYS A 85 5.71 -11.71 1.71
CA LYS A 85 5.77 -13.18 1.62
C LYS A 85 4.91 -13.71 0.46
N ARG A 86 3.73 -13.12 0.27
CA ARG A 86 2.79 -13.41 -0.81
C ARG A 86 1.97 -12.18 -1.14
N VAL A 87 1.70 -11.98 -2.43
CA VAL A 87 0.83 -10.91 -2.93
C VAL A 87 -0.62 -11.38 -2.96
N ALA A 88 -1.57 -10.52 -2.58
CA ALA A 88 -2.99 -10.82 -2.62
C ALA A 88 -3.53 -11.02 -4.05
N SER A 89 -4.66 -11.72 -4.18
CA SER A 89 -5.36 -11.91 -5.45
C SER A 89 -6.49 -10.91 -5.55
N GLY A 90 -7.03 -10.69 -6.75
CA GLY A 90 -8.30 -9.98 -6.93
C GLY A 90 -9.40 -10.44 -5.96
N THR A 91 -9.56 -11.75 -5.76
CA THR A 91 -10.55 -12.30 -4.82
C THR A 91 -10.18 -12.06 -3.35
N THR A 92 -8.89 -12.06 -3.02
CA THR A 92 -8.38 -11.76 -1.68
C THR A 92 -8.65 -10.30 -1.33
N TYR A 93 -8.33 -9.36 -2.23
CA TYR A 93 -8.66 -7.95 -2.05
C TYR A 93 -10.16 -7.75 -1.85
N SER A 94 -10.99 -8.33 -2.73
CA SER A 94 -12.44 -8.22 -2.61
C SER A 94 -12.96 -8.72 -1.26
N ARG A 95 -12.50 -9.90 -0.81
CA ARG A 95 -12.88 -10.45 0.50
C ARG A 95 -12.37 -9.61 1.66
N PHE A 96 -11.19 -9.02 1.56
CA PHE A 96 -10.61 -8.15 2.58
C PHE A 96 -11.41 -6.86 2.72
N PHE A 97 -11.60 -6.10 1.63
CA PHE A 97 -12.33 -4.83 1.67
C PHE A 97 -13.81 -4.98 2.01
N LYS A 98 -14.44 -6.13 1.69
CA LYS A 98 -15.81 -6.44 2.14
C LYS A 98 -15.98 -6.56 3.67
N LYS A 99 -14.89 -6.71 4.43
CA LYS A 99 -14.97 -6.75 5.90
C LYS A 99 -15.12 -5.36 6.53
N PHE A 100 -14.88 -4.30 5.76
CA PHE A 100 -14.98 -2.94 6.26
C PHE A 100 -16.43 -2.46 6.23
N THR A 101 -16.97 -2.14 7.41
CA THR A 101 -18.29 -1.52 7.54
C THR A 101 -18.17 0.01 7.46
N PRO A 102 -19.26 0.73 7.16
CA PRO A 102 -19.24 2.20 7.19
C PRO A 102 -18.75 2.78 8.53
N ALA A 103 -19.17 2.18 9.65
CA ALA A 103 -18.74 2.60 10.98
C ALA A 103 -17.23 2.37 11.19
N LEU A 104 -16.72 1.19 10.82
CA LEU A 104 -15.30 0.88 10.94
C LEU A 104 -14.45 1.80 10.05
N ASN A 105 -14.88 2.02 8.80
CA ASN A 105 -14.23 2.95 7.89
C ASN A 105 -14.15 4.34 8.50
N HIS A 106 -15.28 4.85 9.01
CA HIS A 106 -15.33 6.18 9.61
C HIS A 106 -14.30 6.35 10.73
N THR A 107 -14.22 5.38 11.65
CA THR A 107 -13.21 5.40 12.73
C THR A 107 -11.78 5.35 12.19
N ILE A 108 -11.48 4.40 11.31
CA ILE A 108 -10.12 4.23 10.75
C ILE A 108 -9.68 5.49 10.00
N PHE A 109 -10.54 6.05 9.14
CA PHE A 109 -10.19 7.21 8.35
C PHE A 109 -10.00 8.46 9.22
N ILE A 110 -10.84 8.69 10.23
CA ILE A 110 -10.64 9.83 11.15
C ILE A 110 -9.26 9.72 11.82
N GLU A 111 -8.94 8.57 12.42
CA GLU A 111 -7.67 8.41 13.12
C GLU A 111 -6.47 8.50 12.18
N LEU A 112 -6.57 7.92 10.98
CA LEU A 112 -5.52 7.98 9.97
C LEU A 112 -5.29 9.42 9.49
N TYR A 113 -6.36 10.16 9.18
CA TYR A 113 -6.24 11.55 8.72
C TYR A 113 -5.73 12.48 9.81
N SER A 114 -6.23 12.36 11.04
CA SER A 114 -5.73 13.14 12.17
C SER A 114 -4.24 12.89 12.40
N TRP A 115 -3.81 11.63 12.36
CA TRP A 115 -2.39 11.28 12.46
C TRP A 115 -1.57 11.86 11.30
N PHE A 116 -2.05 11.72 10.06
CA PHE A 116 -1.34 12.21 8.88
C PHE A 116 -1.14 13.72 8.94
N LEU A 117 -2.20 14.47 9.26
CA LEU A 117 -2.15 15.93 9.39
C LEU A 117 -1.27 16.39 10.56
N SER A 118 -1.21 15.63 11.66
CA SER A 118 -0.30 15.94 12.77
C SER A 118 1.17 15.65 12.44
N SER A 119 1.43 14.68 11.56
CA SER A 119 2.78 14.27 11.15
C SER A 119 3.35 15.20 10.07
N CYS A 120 2.48 15.72 9.19
CA CYS A 120 2.82 16.82 8.31
C CYS A 120 2.88 18.10 9.12
N ASN A 121 4.07 18.64 9.36
CA ASN A 121 4.26 19.92 10.04
C ASN A 121 3.55 21.05 9.25
N LEU A 122 2.26 21.29 9.54
CA LEU A 122 1.42 22.28 8.88
C LEU A 122 1.73 23.68 9.43
N THR A 123 2.99 24.10 9.33
CA THR A 123 3.38 25.51 9.42
C THR A 123 2.66 26.37 8.38
N ILE A 124 2.06 25.77 7.35
CA ILE A 124 1.34 26.48 6.27
C ILE A 124 0.00 27.09 6.73
N ILE A 125 -0.67 26.56 7.77
CA ILE A 125 -1.95 27.14 8.25
C ILE A 125 -1.72 28.45 9.01
N HIS A 126 -0.62 28.57 9.76
CA HIS A 126 -0.29 29.82 10.45
C HIS A 126 -0.11 30.97 9.45
N TRP A 127 0.65 30.75 8.37
CA TRP A 127 0.87 31.77 7.32
C TRP A 127 -0.38 32.10 6.51
N MET A 128 -1.29 31.15 6.28
CA MET A 128 -2.57 31.43 5.58
C MET A 128 -3.57 32.21 6.43
N LEU A 129 -3.53 32.09 7.77
CA LEU A 129 -4.45 32.81 8.67
C LEU A 129 -3.94 34.18 9.10
N THR A 130 -2.64 34.46 8.99
CA THR A 130 -2.05 35.78 9.28
C THR A 130 -1.88 36.67 8.05
N ALA A 131 -2.16 36.16 6.85
CA ALA A 131 -2.03 36.88 5.57
C ALA A 131 -3.38 37.41 5.02
N VAL A 132 -4.44 37.42 5.84
CA VAL A 132 -5.71 38.10 5.57
C VAL A 132 -6.01 39.05 6.71
#